data_AF-A0A401NQC6-F1
#
_entry.id   AF-A0A401NQC6-F1
#
_cell.length_a   1.000
_cell.length_b   1.000
_cell.length_c   1.000
_cell.angle_alpha   90.00
_cell.angle_beta   90.00
_cell.angle_gamma   90.00
#
_symmetry.space_group_name_H-M   'P 1'
#
loop_
_entity.id
_entity.type
_entity.pdbx_description
1 polymer ?
#
loop_
_entity_poly.entity_id
_entity_poly.type
_entity_poly.pdbx_seq_one_letter_code
_entity_poly.pdbx_strand_id
1 'polypeptide(L)'
;APFVRLLPANYADGVLKAIQEPELPNPRRISNVAMQGISGIPCDRNRTVLFVYFGFHVIDEILEVTGSGCPPEFLNIHIPSGDPVFDPNNTGNVQLPFQRSQWTTSSGQSPNNPRLQDIDDVILGMASQIAEREDNIVVSDLRDYVYGPMRDQFERIRDGDRFWFENTKNGLFTPSEIEDIWNTKYADVLLVTTNAEPQDIQRDVFYLKDGDPCVQPKQLNDTDLEPCVKVSTMHYFQGSGAGFGILIVALCCFPLAALLLAFYVAAVQKKENNKLRKKKVFVKSSTDLGNKIRVSEWQGPKEPLRPVSVIFDTEKCIKVMDSKRALIRNINLCNGGSTDIIQSTNNGEKALMLKVPKEYDLVLEIDGSNAGNLDSELSKKAKETLKCELTRAEFADALGLKEDSMFVEQMFSLADQDGNGYLSFREFLDIFVILMKGSPEAKSKLMFTMYDVDGNGSMSKDEFSQLLRYTK
;
A
#
# COMPACT_ATOMS: atom_id res chain seq x y z
N ALA A 1 -10.04 -40.50 13.41
CA ALA A 1 -9.03 -41.48 12.93
C ALA A 1 -9.30 -41.74 11.46
N PRO A 2 -8.26 -41.83 10.60
CA PRO A 2 -8.47 -41.83 9.15
C PRO A 2 -9.19 -43.09 8.64
N PHE A 3 -9.97 -42.94 7.58
CA PHE A 3 -10.60 -44.08 6.91
C PHE A 3 -9.57 -45.05 6.35
N VAL A 4 -9.89 -46.34 6.52
CA VAL A 4 -9.12 -47.44 5.94
C VAL A 4 -9.38 -47.50 4.45
N ARG A 5 -8.31 -47.69 3.67
CA ARG A 5 -8.42 -47.87 2.22
C ARG A 5 -8.23 -49.34 1.85
N LEU A 6 -9.20 -49.89 1.12
CA LEU A 6 -9.07 -51.23 0.51
C LEU A 6 -8.11 -51.25 -0.68
N LEU A 7 -7.93 -50.11 -1.35
CA LEU A 7 -7.02 -49.93 -2.48
C LEU A 7 -6.22 -48.63 -2.29
N PRO A 8 -4.99 -48.53 -2.84
CA PRO A 8 -4.23 -47.29 -2.83
C PRO A 8 -5.06 -46.11 -3.37
N ALA A 9 -4.83 -44.91 -2.82
CA ALA A 9 -5.57 -43.72 -3.21
C ALA A 9 -5.32 -43.39 -4.69
N ASN A 10 -6.40 -43.15 -5.44
CA ASN A 10 -6.32 -42.80 -6.86
C ASN A 10 -6.51 -41.29 -7.06
N TYR A 11 -5.39 -40.56 -7.09
CA TYR A 11 -5.34 -39.12 -7.34
C TYR A 11 -4.53 -38.83 -8.59
N ALA A 12 -4.86 -37.76 -9.31
CA ALA A 12 -4.21 -37.37 -10.56
C ALA A 12 -2.70 -37.10 -10.38
N ASP A 13 -2.31 -36.57 -9.23
CA ASP A 13 -0.91 -36.33 -8.85
C ASP A 13 -0.33 -37.44 -7.95
N GLY A 14 -1.10 -38.51 -7.70
CA GLY A 14 -0.75 -39.57 -6.76
C GLY A 14 -0.76 -39.16 -5.28
N VAL A 15 -1.20 -37.94 -4.93
CA VAL A 15 -1.15 -37.42 -3.55
C VAL A 15 -2.50 -36.92 -3.06
N LEU A 16 -3.08 -35.92 -3.73
CA LEU A 16 -4.29 -35.25 -3.24
C LEU A 16 -5.20 -34.67 -4.32
N LYS A 17 -4.72 -34.44 -5.55
CA LYS A 17 -5.53 -33.82 -6.60
C LYS A 17 -6.53 -34.82 -7.15
N ALA A 18 -7.82 -34.49 -7.04
CA ALA A 18 -8.87 -35.31 -7.62
C ALA A 18 -8.72 -35.36 -9.14
N ILE A 19 -8.95 -36.54 -9.72
CA ILE A 19 -9.05 -36.75 -11.16
C ILE A 19 -10.35 -36.07 -11.63
N GLN A 20 -10.27 -35.29 -12.71
CA GLN A 20 -11.37 -34.47 -13.21
C GLN A 20 -11.51 -34.64 -14.73
N GLU A 21 -12.40 -33.86 -15.35
CA GLU A 21 -12.48 -33.78 -16.81
C GLU A 21 -11.13 -33.33 -17.41
N PRO A 22 -10.69 -33.88 -18.55
CA PRO A 22 -11.41 -34.81 -19.41
C PRO A 22 -11.19 -36.31 -19.09
N GLU A 23 -10.37 -36.64 -18.09
CA GLU A 23 -9.99 -38.03 -17.76
C GLU A 23 -11.17 -38.83 -17.20
N LEU A 24 -12.03 -38.15 -16.42
CA LEU A 24 -13.32 -38.67 -15.97
C LEU A 24 -14.47 -37.83 -16.54
N PRO A 25 -15.65 -38.43 -16.80
CA PRO A 25 -16.80 -37.68 -17.26
C PRO A 25 -17.34 -36.72 -16.21
N ASN A 26 -17.96 -35.62 -16.66
CA ASN A 26 -18.62 -34.65 -15.80
C ASN A 26 -19.61 -35.32 -14.82
N PRO A 27 -19.55 -35.04 -13.49
CA PRO A 27 -20.43 -35.67 -12.51
C PRO A 27 -21.93 -35.47 -12.76
N ARG A 28 -22.33 -34.28 -13.24
CA ARG A 28 -23.75 -34.00 -13.55
C ARG A 28 -24.22 -34.79 -14.77
N ARG A 29 -23.37 -34.99 -15.78
CA ARG A 29 -23.70 -35.86 -16.92
C ARG A 29 -23.92 -37.30 -16.50
N ILE A 30 -23.04 -37.83 -15.63
CA ILE A 30 -23.21 -39.18 -15.07
C ILE A 30 -24.53 -39.27 -14.30
N SER A 31 -24.82 -38.29 -13.44
CA SER A 31 -26.07 -38.23 -12.67
C SER A 31 -27.31 -38.23 -13.59
N ASN A 32 -27.32 -37.42 -14.64
CA ASN A 32 -28.44 -37.36 -15.58
C ASN A 32 -28.64 -38.69 -16.33
N VAL A 33 -27.56 -39.37 -16.73
CA VAL A 33 -27.66 -40.64 -17.46
C VAL A 33 -28.03 -41.81 -16.55
N ALA A 34 -27.47 -41.85 -15.33
CA ALA A 34 -27.58 -43.00 -14.44
C ALA A 34 -28.79 -42.93 -13.48
N MET A 35 -29.18 -41.72 -13.06
CA MET A 35 -30.16 -41.54 -11.98
C MET A 35 -31.50 -40.99 -12.46
N GLN A 36 -31.60 -40.55 -13.72
CA GLN A 36 -32.88 -40.11 -14.28
C GLN A 36 -33.80 -41.31 -14.49
N GLY A 37 -35.02 -41.23 -13.97
CA GLY A 37 -35.99 -42.30 -14.04
C GLY A 37 -37.38 -41.84 -13.64
N ILE A 38 -38.33 -42.77 -13.71
CA ILE A 38 -39.72 -42.54 -13.30
C ILE A 38 -39.83 -42.83 -11.81
N SER A 39 -40.58 -41.99 -11.08
CA SER A 39 -40.85 -42.19 -9.66
C SER A 39 -41.95 -43.24 -9.43
N GLY A 40 -42.13 -43.69 -8.18
CA GLY A 40 -43.21 -44.61 -7.82
C GLY A 40 -43.03 -46.07 -8.23
N ILE A 41 -41.80 -46.49 -8.50
CA ILE A 41 -41.45 -47.90 -8.67
C ILE A 41 -41.34 -48.54 -7.27
N PRO A 42 -42.12 -49.58 -6.95
CA PRO A 42 -42.05 -50.25 -5.65
C PRO A 42 -40.76 -51.07 -5.51
N CYS A 43 -40.39 -51.40 -4.26
CA CYS A 43 -39.23 -52.26 -4.00
C CYS A 43 -39.57 -53.72 -4.31
N ASP A 44 -38.79 -54.39 -5.18
CA ASP A 44 -38.94 -55.82 -5.51
C ASP A 44 -38.85 -56.76 -4.31
N ARG A 45 -38.29 -56.29 -3.18
CA ARG A 45 -38.15 -57.04 -1.93
C ARG A 45 -39.09 -56.57 -0.84
N ASN A 46 -40.07 -55.71 -1.17
CA ASN A 46 -41.03 -55.12 -0.23
C ASN A 46 -40.37 -54.50 1.02
N ARG A 47 -39.20 -53.87 0.85
CA ARG A 47 -38.57 -53.14 1.96
C ARG A 47 -39.38 -51.90 2.28
N THR A 48 -39.58 -51.64 3.57
CA THR A 48 -40.31 -50.45 4.02
C THR A 48 -39.44 -49.21 3.93
N VAL A 49 -40.09 -48.04 3.91
CA VAL A 49 -39.38 -46.75 4.00
C VAL A 49 -38.63 -46.63 5.34
N LEU A 50 -39.14 -47.24 6.41
CA LEU A 50 -38.47 -47.32 7.71
C LEU A 50 -37.13 -48.05 7.62
N PHE A 51 -37.02 -49.14 6.84
CA PHE A 51 -35.73 -49.82 6.61
C PHE A 51 -34.69 -48.87 6.02
N VAL A 52 -35.10 -48.01 5.07
CA VAL A 52 -34.20 -47.05 4.42
C VAL A 52 -33.74 -45.98 5.42
N TYR A 53 -34.65 -45.37 6.18
CA TYR A 53 -34.28 -44.33 7.16
C TYR A 53 -33.51 -44.88 8.36
N PHE A 54 -33.83 -46.09 8.83
CA PHE A 54 -33.02 -46.75 9.83
C PHE A 54 -31.61 -47.03 9.30
N GLY A 55 -31.49 -47.46 8.04
CA GLY A 55 -30.20 -47.59 7.36
C GLY A 55 -29.41 -46.28 7.30
N PHE A 56 -30.07 -45.16 6.99
CA PHE A 56 -29.44 -43.83 7.06
C PHE A 56 -28.95 -43.51 8.47
N HIS A 57 -29.77 -43.74 9.49
CA HIS A 57 -29.38 -43.51 10.88
C HIS A 57 -28.13 -44.32 11.28
N VAL A 58 -28.06 -45.59 10.88
CA VAL A 58 -26.89 -46.45 11.09
C VAL A 58 -25.66 -45.94 10.31
N ILE A 59 -25.85 -45.47 9.07
CA ILE A 59 -24.74 -44.92 8.28
C ILE A 59 -24.24 -43.60 8.89
N ASP A 60 -25.11 -42.73 9.37
CA ASP A 60 -24.72 -41.48 10.03
C ASP A 60 -23.94 -41.75 11.33
N GLU A 61 -24.30 -42.81 12.07
CA GLU A 61 -23.54 -43.27 13.25
C GLU A 61 -22.14 -43.78 12.88
N ILE A 62 -22.00 -44.50 11.76
CA ILE A 62 -20.74 -45.15 11.37
C ILE A 62 -19.83 -44.24 10.54
N LEU A 63 -20.40 -43.40 9.67
CA LEU A 63 -19.73 -42.69 8.59
C LEU A 63 -20.20 -41.23 8.49
N GLU A 64 -19.67 -40.34 9.34
CA GLU A 64 -19.86 -38.91 9.12
C GLU A 64 -18.62 -38.26 8.49
N VAL A 65 -18.73 -37.90 7.20
CA VAL A 65 -17.67 -37.22 6.39
C VAL A 65 -18.09 -35.81 5.98
N THR A 66 -19.12 -35.27 6.63
CA THR A 66 -19.77 -33.99 6.29
C THR A 66 -18.93 -32.77 6.70
N GLY A 67 -17.93 -32.98 7.58
CA GLY A 67 -16.97 -31.97 8.00
C GLY A 67 -16.21 -31.36 6.83
N SER A 68 -16.38 -30.06 6.63
CA SER A 68 -15.68 -29.28 5.61
C SER A 68 -14.20 -29.12 5.96
N GLY A 69 -13.30 -29.58 5.09
CA GLY A 69 -11.87 -29.56 5.36
C GLY A 69 -11.26 -28.16 5.40
N CYS A 70 -10.15 -28.03 6.13
CA CYS A 70 -9.37 -26.80 6.28
C CYS A 70 -7.91 -27.00 5.85
N PRO A 71 -7.34 -26.17 4.96
CA PRO A 71 -7.97 -25.02 4.29
C PRO A 71 -9.13 -25.41 3.36
N PRO A 72 -10.07 -24.47 3.08
CA PRO A 72 -11.21 -24.76 2.22
C PRO A 72 -10.73 -25.04 0.79
N GLU A 73 -10.96 -26.27 0.33
CA GLU A 73 -10.67 -26.70 -1.02
C GLU A 73 -11.97 -27.00 -1.76
N PHE A 74 -12.15 -26.39 -2.93
CA PHE A 74 -13.34 -26.57 -3.75
C PHE A 74 -13.05 -27.46 -4.95
N LEU A 75 -13.91 -28.45 -5.16
CA LEU A 75 -13.95 -29.32 -6.33
C LEU A 75 -15.30 -29.09 -7.03
N ASN A 76 -15.44 -27.91 -7.64
CA ASN A 76 -16.70 -27.46 -8.22
C ASN A 76 -17.21 -28.40 -9.32
N ILE A 77 -18.52 -28.60 -9.35
CA ILE A 77 -19.19 -29.37 -10.40
C ILE A 77 -19.65 -28.40 -11.48
N HIS A 78 -19.06 -28.53 -12.66
CA HIS A 78 -19.48 -27.76 -13.83
C HIS A 78 -20.82 -28.28 -14.35
N ILE A 79 -21.80 -27.40 -14.50
CA ILE A 79 -23.12 -27.79 -15.01
C ILE A 79 -23.12 -27.70 -16.55
N PRO A 80 -23.55 -28.76 -17.25
CA PRO A 80 -23.73 -28.71 -18.70
C PRO A 80 -24.72 -27.60 -19.11
N SER A 81 -24.39 -26.89 -20.20
CA SER A 81 -25.25 -25.82 -20.72
C SER A 81 -26.65 -26.35 -21.04
N GLY A 82 -27.68 -25.65 -20.57
CA GLY A 82 -29.07 -26.05 -20.80
C GLY A 82 -29.55 -27.17 -19.87
N ASP A 83 -28.86 -27.43 -18.76
CA ASP A 83 -29.35 -28.35 -17.74
C ASP A 83 -30.75 -27.91 -17.24
N PRO A 84 -31.75 -28.78 -17.27
CA PRO A 84 -33.14 -28.39 -17.01
C PRO A 84 -33.40 -27.92 -15.58
N VAL A 85 -32.53 -28.28 -14.63
CA VAL A 85 -32.67 -27.94 -13.21
C VAL A 85 -31.79 -26.74 -12.85
N PHE A 86 -30.51 -26.81 -13.20
CA PHE A 86 -29.52 -25.84 -12.71
C PHE A 86 -29.18 -24.73 -13.71
N ASP A 87 -29.34 -24.95 -15.03
CA ASP A 87 -29.09 -23.95 -16.07
C ASP A 87 -30.22 -23.89 -17.13
N PRO A 88 -31.48 -23.62 -16.71
CA PRO A 88 -32.62 -23.62 -17.63
C PRO A 88 -32.54 -22.52 -18.69
N ASN A 89 -31.76 -21.47 -18.44
CA ASN A 89 -31.57 -20.35 -19.36
C ASN A 89 -30.37 -20.55 -20.31
N ASN A 90 -29.71 -21.71 -20.27
CA ASN A 90 -28.59 -22.06 -21.13
C ASN A 90 -27.45 -21.02 -21.09
N THR A 91 -27.09 -20.58 -19.89
CA THR A 91 -26.02 -19.59 -19.67
C THR A 91 -24.63 -20.20 -19.87
N GLY A 92 -24.48 -21.51 -19.66
CA GLY A 92 -23.24 -22.27 -19.83
C GLY A 92 -22.14 -22.00 -18.80
N ASN A 93 -22.40 -21.17 -17.79
CA ASN A 93 -21.40 -20.78 -16.78
C ASN A 93 -21.81 -21.19 -15.35
N VAL A 94 -22.84 -22.02 -15.18
CA VAL A 94 -23.30 -22.45 -13.87
C VAL A 94 -22.33 -23.48 -13.28
N GLN A 95 -21.98 -23.30 -12.01
CA GLN A 95 -21.17 -24.23 -11.24
C GLN A 95 -21.83 -24.49 -9.89
N LEU A 96 -21.85 -25.75 -9.45
CA LEU A 96 -22.22 -26.09 -8.09
C LEU A 96 -20.95 -26.12 -7.23
N PRO A 97 -20.84 -25.26 -6.20
CA PRO A 97 -19.72 -25.29 -5.30
C PRO A 97 -19.78 -26.58 -4.46
N PHE A 98 -18.71 -27.36 -4.50
CA PHE A 98 -18.57 -28.57 -3.69
C PHE A 98 -17.25 -28.50 -2.94
N GLN A 99 -17.32 -28.41 -1.61
CA GLN A 99 -16.15 -28.32 -0.75
C GLN A 99 -15.69 -29.73 -0.37
N ARG A 100 -14.37 -29.94 -0.40
CA ARG A 100 -13.77 -31.22 -0.02
C ARG A 100 -13.88 -31.43 1.49
N SER A 101 -14.08 -32.69 1.86
CA SER A 101 -14.15 -33.12 3.25
C SER A 101 -12.81 -32.96 3.99
N GLN A 102 -12.87 -33.04 5.32
CA GLN A 102 -11.71 -33.10 6.20
C GLN A 102 -10.79 -34.29 5.89
N TRP A 103 -9.51 -34.12 6.23
CA TRP A 103 -8.45 -35.12 6.07
C TRP A 103 -7.48 -35.05 7.23
N THR A 104 -6.75 -36.14 7.48
CA THR A 104 -5.73 -36.16 8.53
C THR A 104 -4.51 -35.34 8.13
N THR A 105 -4.04 -34.48 9.03
CA THR A 105 -2.89 -33.57 8.81
C THR A 105 -1.58 -34.32 8.57
N SER A 106 -1.50 -35.58 9.02
CA SER A 106 -0.35 -36.47 8.82
C SER A 106 -0.21 -37.02 7.40
N SER A 107 -1.20 -36.80 6.51
CA SER A 107 -1.27 -37.37 5.15
C SER A 107 -1.34 -36.30 4.06
N GLY A 108 -1.23 -36.71 2.79
CA GLY A 108 -1.47 -35.84 1.64
C GLY A 108 -0.33 -34.88 1.30
N GLN A 109 0.89 -35.19 1.73
CA GLN A 109 2.10 -34.40 1.43
C GLN A 109 3.07 -35.12 0.49
N SER A 110 2.95 -36.44 0.33
CA SER A 110 3.87 -37.22 -0.50
C SER A 110 3.16 -38.41 -1.17
N PRO A 111 3.68 -38.93 -2.30
CA PRO A 111 3.09 -40.07 -3.00
C PRO A 111 3.04 -41.36 -2.17
N ASN A 112 3.96 -41.52 -1.20
CA ASN A 112 3.99 -42.68 -0.31
C ASN A 112 2.98 -42.57 0.84
N ASN A 113 2.41 -41.38 1.07
CA ASN A 113 1.37 -41.15 2.07
C ASN A 113 0.32 -40.17 1.51
N PRO A 114 -0.49 -40.62 0.52
CA PRO A 114 -1.51 -39.80 -0.10
C PRO A 114 -2.60 -39.41 0.89
N ARG A 115 -3.42 -38.41 0.54
CA ARG A 115 -4.44 -37.84 1.44
C ARG A 115 -5.41 -38.91 1.94
N LEU A 116 -5.61 -38.98 3.26
CA LEU A 116 -6.59 -39.83 3.93
C LEU A 116 -7.69 -38.97 4.56
N GLN A 117 -8.95 -39.27 4.22
CA GLN A 117 -10.12 -38.62 4.82
C GLN A 117 -10.25 -39.00 6.30
N ASP A 118 -10.72 -38.06 7.11
CA ASP A 118 -10.91 -38.21 8.56
C ASP A 118 -12.37 -37.92 8.94
N ILE A 119 -12.77 -38.37 10.13
CA ILE A 119 -14.10 -38.16 10.73
C ILE A 119 -14.01 -36.98 11.71
N ASP A 120 -15.12 -36.26 11.93
CA ASP A 120 -15.21 -35.19 12.94
C ASP A 120 -15.15 -35.77 14.37
N ASP A 121 -14.32 -35.18 15.22
CA ASP A 121 -14.09 -35.62 16.61
C ASP A 121 -15.36 -35.48 17.48
N VAL A 122 -16.32 -34.62 17.11
CA VAL A 122 -17.55 -34.37 17.89
C VAL A 122 -18.54 -35.55 17.83
N ILE A 123 -18.56 -36.31 16.73
CA ILE A 123 -19.48 -37.45 16.54
C ILE A 123 -18.95 -38.72 17.21
N LEU A 124 -17.62 -38.85 17.31
CA LEU A 124 -16.97 -39.89 18.10
C LEU A 124 -17.57 -39.95 19.53
N GLY A 125 -17.88 -38.78 20.12
CA GLY A 125 -18.50 -38.67 21.43
C GLY A 125 -20.00 -39.02 21.53
N MET A 126 -20.72 -39.24 20.42
CA MET A 126 -22.14 -39.64 20.41
C MET A 126 -22.35 -41.15 20.26
N ALA A 127 -21.38 -41.88 19.70
CA ALA A 127 -21.38 -43.35 19.67
C ALA A 127 -20.69 -43.88 20.94
N SER A 128 -21.48 -44.27 21.95
CA SER A 128 -21.06 -44.96 23.19
C SER A 128 -19.69 -44.56 23.77
N GLN A 129 -19.70 -43.65 24.76
CA GLN A 129 -18.55 -43.10 25.51
C GLN A 129 -17.60 -44.13 26.16
N ILE A 130 -17.95 -45.43 26.11
CA ILE A 130 -17.17 -46.52 26.70
C ILE A 130 -16.16 -47.11 25.69
N ALA A 131 -16.44 -47.05 24.38
CA ALA A 131 -15.61 -47.67 23.34
C ALA A 131 -14.36 -46.85 22.95
N GLU A 132 -14.36 -45.53 23.17
CA GLU A 132 -13.29 -44.64 22.69
C GLU A 132 -11.91 -44.86 23.32
N ARG A 133 -11.80 -45.47 24.51
CA ARG A 133 -10.51 -45.46 25.23
C ARG A 133 -9.45 -46.38 24.62
N GLU A 134 -9.80 -47.35 23.78
CA GLU A 134 -8.90 -48.48 23.50
C GLU A 134 -8.84 -49.01 22.05
N ASP A 135 -9.57 -48.47 21.07
CA ASP A 135 -9.65 -49.15 19.76
C ASP A 135 -8.68 -48.60 18.70
N ASN A 136 -7.52 -49.25 18.60
CA ASN A 136 -6.64 -49.26 17.42
C ASN A 136 -6.48 -50.72 16.98
N ILE A 137 -7.14 -51.18 15.91
CA ILE A 137 -6.69 -52.27 15.02
C ILE A 137 -7.65 -52.36 13.83
N VAL A 138 -7.09 -52.51 12.62
CA VAL A 138 -7.82 -52.88 11.41
C VAL A 138 -7.06 -54.00 10.70
N VAL A 139 -7.78 -55.06 10.33
CA VAL A 139 -7.27 -56.23 9.59
C VAL A 139 -7.88 -56.26 8.17
N SER A 140 -7.11 -56.85 7.24
CA SER A 140 -7.21 -56.79 5.77
C SER A 140 -7.86 -58.02 5.08
N ASP A 141 -8.28 -57.79 3.82
CA ASP A 141 -8.60 -58.72 2.68
C ASP A 141 -9.98 -59.45 2.67
N LEU A 142 -10.73 -59.70 1.56
CA LEU A 142 -10.59 -59.52 0.10
C LEU A 142 -12.00 -59.66 -0.60
N ARG A 143 -12.44 -58.64 -1.38
CA ARG A 143 -13.39 -58.54 -2.56
C ARG A 143 -14.70 -59.38 -2.61
N ASP A 144 -15.88 -58.81 -2.90
CA ASP A 144 -16.30 -58.51 -4.29
C ASP A 144 -17.26 -57.30 -4.52
N TYR A 145 -16.76 -56.40 -5.36
CA TYR A 145 -17.39 -55.46 -6.30
C TYR A 145 -18.39 -54.37 -5.86
N VAL A 146 -17.89 -53.14 -6.01
CA VAL A 146 -18.52 -51.81 -6.01
C VAL A 146 -18.54 -51.05 -4.68
N TYR A 147 -18.71 -51.72 -3.53
CA TYR A 147 -18.57 -51.07 -2.21
C TYR A 147 -17.67 -51.83 -1.21
N GLY A 148 -17.21 -53.05 -1.56
CA GLY A 148 -16.99 -54.10 -0.55
C GLY A 148 -18.36 -54.55 0.00
N PRO A 149 -18.58 -55.81 0.41
CA PRO A 149 -19.89 -56.14 0.95
C PRO A 149 -20.03 -55.35 2.25
N MET A 150 -21.04 -54.49 2.39
CA MET A 150 -21.35 -53.82 3.66
C MET A 150 -21.25 -54.81 4.83
N ARG A 151 -21.62 -56.08 4.58
CA ARG A 151 -21.38 -57.23 5.45
C ARG A 151 -19.96 -57.32 6.02
N ASP A 152 -18.91 -57.28 5.22
CA ASP A 152 -17.51 -57.35 5.67
C ASP A 152 -17.14 -56.15 6.54
N GLN A 153 -17.63 -54.95 6.19
CA GLN A 153 -17.46 -53.78 7.05
C GLN A 153 -18.18 -53.96 8.40
N PHE A 154 -19.42 -54.45 8.41
CA PHE A 154 -20.17 -54.74 9.64
C PHE A 154 -19.57 -55.90 10.44
N GLU A 155 -19.01 -56.93 9.78
CA GLU A 155 -18.29 -58.03 10.43
C GLU A 155 -17.02 -57.50 11.10
N ARG A 156 -16.24 -56.62 10.44
CA ARG A 156 -15.09 -55.95 11.08
C ARG A 156 -15.49 -55.08 12.26
N ILE A 157 -16.56 -54.31 12.16
CA ILE A 157 -17.06 -53.48 13.27
C ILE A 157 -17.42 -54.39 14.45
N ARG A 158 -18.22 -55.44 14.20
CA ARG A 158 -18.62 -56.41 15.20
C ARG A 158 -17.43 -57.09 15.87
N ASP A 159 -16.55 -57.68 15.06
CA ASP A 159 -15.47 -58.56 15.53
C ASP A 159 -14.31 -57.76 16.14
N GLY A 160 -14.15 -56.50 15.72
CA GLY A 160 -13.15 -55.55 16.23
C GLY A 160 -13.59 -54.81 17.49
N ASP A 161 -14.89 -54.70 17.76
CA ASP A 161 -15.42 -53.99 18.91
C ASP A 161 -15.31 -54.83 20.19
N ARG A 162 -14.43 -54.38 21.10
CA ARG A 162 -14.26 -55.02 22.41
C ARG A 162 -15.53 -54.97 23.25
N PHE A 163 -16.37 -53.96 23.06
CA PHE A 163 -17.62 -53.72 23.77
C PHE A 163 -18.84 -54.27 23.05
N TRP A 164 -18.64 -55.05 21.99
CA TRP A 164 -19.73 -55.77 21.34
C TRP A 164 -20.54 -56.59 22.35
N PHE A 165 -21.86 -56.50 22.32
CA PHE A 165 -22.72 -57.04 23.39
C PHE A 165 -22.61 -58.56 23.53
N GLU A 166 -22.28 -59.29 22.47
CA GLU A 166 -22.08 -60.75 22.51
C GLU A 166 -20.71 -61.15 23.09
N ASN A 167 -19.78 -60.20 23.23
CA ASN A 167 -18.44 -60.48 23.74
C ASN A 167 -18.46 -60.64 25.26
N THR A 168 -18.72 -61.85 25.74
CA THR A 168 -18.76 -62.18 27.18
C THR A 168 -17.47 -61.86 27.97
N LYS A 169 -16.34 -61.62 27.29
CA LYS A 169 -15.07 -61.25 27.95
C LYS A 169 -15.08 -59.82 28.50
N ASN A 170 -15.94 -58.94 28.00
CA ASN A 170 -16.05 -57.56 28.49
C ASN A 170 -16.87 -57.45 29.80
N GLY A 171 -17.65 -58.47 30.14
CA GLY A 171 -18.44 -58.53 31.37
C GLY A 171 -19.62 -57.54 31.41
N LEU A 172 -20.07 -57.00 30.26
CA LEU A 172 -21.19 -56.05 30.19
C LEU A 172 -22.54 -56.71 30.48
N PHE A 173 -22.77 -57.91 29.94
CA PHE A 173 -24.05 -58.61 30.00
C PHE A 173 -23.87 -60.07 30.42
N THR A 174 -24.84 -60.60 31.16
CA THR A 174 -24.97 -62.01 31.45
C THR A 174 -25.48 -62.78 30.22
N PRO A 175 -25.29 -64.12 30.14
CA PRO A 175 -25.79 -64.90 29.02
C PRO A 175 -27.31 -64.78 28.80
N SER A 176 -28.10 -64.61 29.86
CA SER A 176 -29.55 -64.38 29.76
C SER A 176 -29.88 -63.00 29.19
N GLU A 177 -29.16 -61.95 29.58
CA GLU A 177 -29.37 -60.61 29.03
C GLU A 177 -28.97 -60.55 27.56
N ILE A 178 -27.93 -61.28 27.15
CA ILE A 178 -27.55 -61.40 25.73
C ILE A 178 -28.67 -62.06 24.92
N GLU A 179 -29.32 -63.09 25.46
CA GLU A 179 -30.48 -63.74 24.83
C GLU A 179 -31.68 -62.78 24.73
N ASP A 180 -31.93 -61.98 25.77
CA ASP A 180 -32.98 -60.95 25.75
C ASP A 180 -32.72 -59.89 24.68
N ILE A 181 -31.47 -59.41 24.56
CA ILE A 181 -31.06 -58.46 23.51
C ILE A 181 -31.25 -59.07 22.12
N TRP A 182 -30.85 -60.33 21.91
CA TRP A 182 -31.01 -61.04 20.64
C TRP A 182 -32.47 -61.20 20.20
N ASN A 183 -33.37 -61.40 21.17
CA ASN A 183 -34.80 -61.56 20.92
C ASN A 183 -35.52 -60.23 20.70
N THR A 184 -34.89 -59.12 21.08
CA THR A 184 -35.42 -57.77 20.88
C THR A 184 -35.28 -57.36 19.41
N LYS A 185 -36.39 -56.95 18.78
CA LYS A 185 -36.40 -56.36 17.43
C LYS A 185 -36.81 -54.90 17.49
N TYR A 186 -36.59 -54.19 16.39
CA TYR A 186 -36.97 -52.78 16.29
C TYR A 186 -38.48 -52.52 16.50
N ALA A 187 -39.34 -53.51 16.19
CA ALA A 187 -40.76 -53.44 16.52
C ALA A 187 -41.02 -53.29 18.03
N ASP A 188 -40.24 -53.98 18.88
CA ASP A 188 -40.39 -53.88 20.34
C ASP A 188 -40.01 -52.49 20.82
N VAL A 189 -38.96 -51.90 20.24
CA VAL A 189 -38.56 -50.52 20.50
C VAL A 189 -39.68 -49.55 20.12
N LEU A 190 -40.30 -49.72 18.95
CA LEU A 190 -41.42 -48.88 18.53
C LEU A 190 -42.63 -49.03 19.47
N LEU A 191 -42.99 -50.24 19.89
CA LEU A 191 -44.11 -50.46 20.81
C LEU A 191 -43.87 -49.84 22.19
N VAL A 192 -42.63 -49.84 22.69
CA VAL A 192 -42.28 -49.23 23.99
C VAL A 192 -42.17 -47.71 23.91
N THR A 193 -41.69 -47.19 22.79
CA THR A 193 -41.46 -45.74 22.61
C THR A 193 -42.68 -44.98 22.09
N THR A 194 -43.70 -45.70 21.60
CA THR A 194 -44.94 -45.13 21.08
C THR A 194 -46.15 -45.67 21.87
N ASN A 195 -47.34 -45.14 21.58
CA ASN A 195 -48.60 -45.66 22.15
C ASN A 195 -49.24 -46.75 21.27
N ALA A 196 -48.48 -47.41 20.41
CA ALA A 196 -49.00 -48.43 19.50
C ALA A 196 -49.20 -49.78 20.21
N GLU A 197 -50.23 -50.52 19.78
CA GLU A 197 -50.48 -51.88 20.25
C GLU A 197 -49.82 -52.92 19.32
N PRO A 198 -49.54 -54.16 19.78
CA PRO A 198 -48.85 -55.17 18.97
C PRO A 198 -49.53 -55.54 17.65
N GLN A 199 -50.84 -55.33 17.51
CA GLN A 199 -51.57 -55.55 16.26
C GLN A 199 -51.48 -54.39 15.26
N ASP A 200 -50.99 -53.22 15.68
CA ASP A 200 -50.94 -52.03 14.83
C ASP A 200 -49.72 -52.04 13.90
N ILE A 201 -48.66 -52.77 14.29
CA ILE A 201 -47.36 -52.78 13.63
C ILE A 201 -46.92 -54.24 13.40
N GLN A 202 -46.39 -54.54 12.22
CA GLN A 202 -45.83 -55.85 11.92
C GLN A 202 -44.57 -56.15 12.76
N ARG A 203 -44.32 -57.43 13.07
CA ARG A 203 -43.15 -57.83 13.88
C ARG A 203 -41.81 -57.52 13.21
N ASP A 204 -41.76 -57.60 11.88
CA ASP A 204 -40.57 -57.35 11.08
C ASP A 204 -40.74 -56.06 10.25
N VAL A 205 -40.67 -54.92 10.95
CA VAL A 205 -41.03 -53.58 10.42
C VAL A 205 -40.21 -53.11 9.22
N PHE A 206 -39.14 -53.82 8.88
CA PHE A 206 -38.28 -53.49 7.75
C PHE A 206 -38.79 -54.07 6.42
N TYR A 207 -39.71 -55.02 6.48
CA TYR A 207 -40.30 -55.67 5.32
C TYR A 207 -41.81 -55.66 5.43
N LEU A 208 -42.48 -55.48 4.31
CA LEU A 208 -43.93 -55.64 4.20
C LEU A 208 -44.24 -57.03 3.65
N LYS A 209 -45.04 -57.81 4.37
CA LYS A 209 -45.48 -59.16 4.02
C LYS A 209 -47.00 -59.20 3.87
N ASP A 210 -47.47 -60.18 3.10
CA ASP A 210 -48.90 -60.41 2.93
C ASP A 210 -49.55 -60.75 4.27
N GLY A 211 -50.58 -59.99 4.65
CA GLY A 211 -51.29 -60.16 5.93
C GLY A 211 -50.80 -59.25 7.06
N ASP A 212 -49.77 -58.43 6.83
CA ASP A 212 -49.36 -57.39 7.78
C ASP A 212 -50.45 -56.32 7.96
N PRO A 213 -50.56 -55.70 9.15
CA PRO A 213 -51.49 -54.60 9.39
C PRO A 213 -51.14 -53.37 8.55
N CYS A 214 -52.13 -52.51 8.34
CA CYS A 214 -51.94 -51.14 7.81
C CYS A 214 -51.18 -51.08 6.47
N VAL A 215 -51.62 -51.84 5.47
CA VAL A 215 -51.04 -51.80 4.11
C VAL A 215 -51.18 -50.39 3.50
N GLN A 216 -50.11 -49.91 2.86
CA GLN A 216 -50.11 -48.59 2.22
C GLN A 216 -51.26 -48.48 1.19
N PRO A 217 -52.00 -47.35 1.14
CA PRO A 217 -53.14 -47.20 0.22
C PRO A 217 -52.74 -47.27 -1.26
N LYS A 218 -51.56 -46.74 -1.60
CA LYS A 218 -50.99 -46.74 -2.95
C LYS A 218 -49.48 -46.57 -2.89
N GLN A 219 -48.80 -46.96 -3.96
CA GLN A 219 -47.40 -46.60 -4.16
C GLN A 219 -47.31 -45.14 -4.56
N LEU A 220 -46.60 -44.33 -3.77
CA LEU A 220 -46.45 -42.90 -4.01
C LEU A 220 -45.55 -42.60 -5.20
N ASN A 221 -45.92 -41.58 -5.98
CA ASN A 221 -45.10 -40.99 -7.03
C ASN A 221 -45.01 -39.46 -6.89
N ASP A 222 -44.29 -38.80 -7.81
CA ASP A 222 -44.06 -37.35 -7.82
C ASP A 222 -45.34 -36.53 -8.04
N THR A 223 -46.36 -37.09 -8.70
CA THR A 223 -47.65 -36.40 -8.90
C THR A 223 -48.53 -36.38 -7.65
N ASP A 224 -48.20 -37.21 -6.66
CA ASP A 224 -48.93 -37.30 -5.40
C ASP A 224 -48.50 -36.26 -4.37
N LEU A 225 -47.41 -35.53 -4.64
CA LEU A 225 -46.75 -34.63 -3.69
C LEU A 225 -46.76 -33.18 -4.19
N GLU A 226 -46.57 -32.25 -3.26
CA GLU A 226 -46.39 -30.85 -3.61
C GLU A 226 -45.12 -30.63 -4.46
N PRO A 227 -45.16 -29.70 -5.44
CA PRO A 227 -43.98 -29.41 -6.26
C PRO A 227 -42.79 -28.94 -5.40
N CYS A 228 -41.60 -29.43 -5.73
CA CYS A 228 -40.37 -29.02 -5.05
C CYS A 228 -40.13 -27.51 -5.19
N VAL A 229 -39.60 -26.92 -4.11
CA VAL A 229 -39.14 -25.52 -4.12
C VAL A 229 -38.01 -25.37 -5.14
N LYS A 230 -38.09 -24.33 -5.97
CA LYS A 230 -37.06 -24.04 -6.97
C LYS A 230 -35.75 -23.66 -6.28
N VAL A 231 -34.63 -24.09 -6.87
CA VAL A 231 -33.29 -23.75 -6.41
C VAL A 231 -33.14 -22.23 -6.36
N SER A 232 -32.62 -21.72 -5.25
CA SER A 232 -32.32 -20.30 -5.03
C SER A 232 -30.84 -20.11 -4.74
N THR A 233 -30.30 -18.95 -5.12
CA THR A 233 -28.91 -18.59 -4.87
C THR A 233 -28.82 -17.68 -3.65
N MET A 234 -27.97 -18.03 -2.69
CA MET A 234 -27.72 -17.18 -1.52
C MET A 234 -26.67 -16.12 -1.86
N HIS A 235 -27.05 -14.85 -1.74
CA HIS A 235 -26.15 -13.71 -1.91
C HIS A 235 -25.81 -13.12 -0.53
N TYR A 236 -24.70 -13.56 0.08
CA TYR A 236 -24.31 -13.15 1.44
C TYR A 236 -24.19 -11.64 1.64
N PHE A 237 -23.89 -10.89 0.57
CA PHE A 237 -23.70 -9.44 0.62
C PHE A 237 -24.92 -8.63 0.16
N GLN A 238 -26.06 -9.29 -0.08
CA GLN A 238 -27.28 -8.63 -0.50
C GLN A 238 -27.77 -7.68 0.61
N GLY A 239 -28.06 -6.42 0.25
CA GLY A 239 -28.48 -5.38 1.20
C GLY A 239 -27.34 -4.71 1.97
N SER A 240 -26.13 -5.28 2.00
CA SER A 240 -24.98 -4.69 2.72
C SER A 240 -24.17 -3.69 1.88
N GLY A 241 -24.36 -3.67 0.56
CA GLY A 241 -23.53 -2.85 -0.36
C GLY A 241 -23.51 -1.35 -0.05
N ALA A 242 -24.68 -0.74 0.22
CA ALA A 242 -24.76 0.68 0.54
C ALA A 242 -24.07 1.01 1.88
N GLY A 243 -24.32 0.20 2.92
CA GLY A 243 -23.71 0.38 4.24
C GLY A 243 -22.19 0.21 4.21
N PHE A 244 -21.70 -0.81 3.50
CA PHE A 244 -20.27 -1.01 3.30
C PHE A 244 -19.64 0.15 2.52
N GLY A 245 -20.29 0.63 1.46
CA GLY A 245 -19.82 1.80 0.70
C GLY A 245 -19.71 3.06 1.56
N ILE A 246 -20.72 3.37 2.36
CA ILE A 246 -20.71 4.51 3.30
C ILE A 246 -19.57 4.36 4.32
N LEU A 247 -19.36 3.16 4.85
CA LEU A 247 -18.26 2.87 5.78
C LEU A 247 -16.90 3.17 5.15
N ILE A 248 -16.66 2.69 3.93
CA ILE A 248 -15.41 2.96 3.20
C ILE A 248 -15.23 4.46 2.97
N VAL A 249 -16.27 5.16 2.51
CA VAL A 249 -16.22 6.62 2.33
C VAL A 249 -15.91 7.34 3.64
N ALA A 250 -16.55 6.96 4.74
CA ALA A 250 -16.30 7.55 6.06
C ALA A 250 -14.86 7.34 6.53
N LEU A 251 -14.31 6.13 6.35
CA LEU A 251 -12.90 5.82 6.65
C LEU A 251 -11.94 6.67 5.80
N CYS A 252 -12.24 6.87 4.51
CA CYS A 252 -11.45 7.74 3.63
C CYS A 252 -11.59 9.23 4.00
N CYS A 253 -12.73 9.67 4.52
CA CYS A 253 -12.96 11.04 4.97
C CYS A 253 -12.28 11.36 6.32
N PHE A 254 -11.94 10.36 7.14
CA PHE A 254 -11.29 10.57 8.43
C PHE A 254 -9.96 11.36 8.36
N PRO A 255 -8.98 11.00 7.50
CA PRO A 255 -7.75 11.79 7.36
C PRO A 255 -8.02 13.20 6.79
N LEU A 256 -8.99 13.34 5.89
CA LEU A 256 -9.37 14.65 5.32
C LEU A 256 -9.97 15.56 6.40
N ALA A 257 -10.86 15.03 7.24
CA ALA A 257 -11.44 15.77 8.36
C ALA A 257 -10.36 16.17 9.37
N ALA A 258 -9.40 15.29 9.66
CA ALA A 258 -8.26 15.59 10.54
C ALA A 258 -7.38 16.72 9.97
N LEU A 259 -7.09 16.70 8.66
CA LEU A 259 -6.35 17.78 7.99
C LEU A 259 -7.10 19.10 8.01
N LEU A 260 -8.41 19.09 7.77
CA LEU A 260 -9.25 20.29 7.84
C LEU A 260 -9.29 20.87 9.26
N LEU A 261 -9.39 20.02 10.28
CA LEU A 261 -9.32 20.45 11.69
C LEU A 261 -7.93 21.01 12.04
N ALA A 262 -6.86 20.37 11.59
CA ALA A 262 -5.49 20.87 11.80
C ALA A 262 -5.28 22.23 11.12
N PHE A 263 -5.76 22.38 9.88
CA PHE A 263 -5.71 23.63 9.15
C PHE A 263 -6.53 24.72 9.84
N TYR A 264 -7.73 24.38 10.33
CA TYR A 264 -8.58 25.29 11.09
C TYR A 264 -7.89 25.78 12.38
N VAL A 265 -7.32 24.86 13.16
CA VAL A 265 -6.57 25.20 14.39
C VAL A 265 -5.36 26.08 14.07
N ALA A 266 -4.60 25.76 13.03
CA ALA A 266 -3.45 26.56 12.59
C ALA A 266 -3.88 27.98 12.17
N ALA A 267 -5.01 28.12 11.46
CA ALA A 267 -5.56 29.42 11.06
C ALA A 267 -5.99 30.26 12.28
N VAL A 268 -6.64 29.64 13.27
CA VAL A 268 -7.03 30.31 14.53
C VAL A 268 -5.80 30.78 15.30
N GLN A 269 -4.79 29.91 15.50
CA GLN A 269 -3.55 30.27 16.17
C GLN A 269 -2.81 31.42 15.47
N LYS A 270 -2.77 31.41 14.13
CA LYS A 270 -2.19 32.52 13.34
C LYS A 270 -2.93 33.84 13.60
N LYS A 271 -4.27 33.81 13.68
CA LYS A 271 -5.10 34.99 13.96
C LYS A 271 -4.86 35.53 15.38
N GLU A 272 -4.76 34.67 16.39
CA GLU A 272 -4.47 35.08 17.77
C GLU A 272 -3.05 35.62 17.93
N ASN A 273 -2.05 34.96 17.35
CA ASN A 273 -0.66 35.43 17.34
C ASN A 273 -0.52 36.79 16.65
N ASN A 274 -1.28 37.04 15.58
CA ASN A 274 -1.33 38.35 14.92
C ASN A 274 -1.98 39.43 15.81
N LYS A 275 -3.01 39.10 16.62
CA LYS A 275 -3.57 40.03 17.62
C LYS A 275 -2.56 40.35 18.73
N LEU A 276 -1.82 39.35 19.22
CA LEU A 276 -0.75 39.53 20.20
C LEU A 276 0.42 40.35 19.66
N ARG A 277 0.82 40.16 18.39
CA ARG A 277 1.80 41.01 17.70
C ARG A 277 1.33 42.46 17.61
N LYS A 278 0.06 42.71 17.23
CA LYS A 278 -0.52 44.07 17.21
C LYS A 278 -0.56 44.73 18.59
N LYS A 279 -0.80 43.96 19.67
CA LYS A 279 -0.70 44.46 21.06
C LYS A 279 0.74 44.77 21.50
N LYS A 280 1.73 43.99 21.09
CA LYS A 280 3.16 44.26 21.37
C LYS A 280 3.72 45.46 20.61
N VAL A 281 3.21 45.74 19.41
CA VAL A 281 3.61 46.91 18.61
C VAL A 281 3.12 48.23 19.24
N PHE A 282 1.97 48.23 19.92
CA PHE A 282 1.42 49.45 20.53
C PHE A 282 2.14 49.90 21.82
N VAL A 283 3.08 49.11 22.36
CA VAL A 283 3.73 49.38 23.68
C VAL A 283 5.22 49.74 23.55
N LYS A 284 5.77 49.94 22.33
CA LYS A 284 7.16 50.37 22.16
C LYS A 284 7.31 51.46 21.10
N SER A 285 6.92 52.68 21.46
CA SER A 285 7.42 53.90 20.82
C SER A 285 8.25 54.71 21.82
N SER A 286 9.57 54.54 21.79
CA SER A 286 10.50 55.56 22.27
C SER A 286 11.87 55.38 21.62
N THR A 287 12.16 56.34 20.74
CA THR A 287 13.43 57.06 20.51
C THR A 287 14.72 56.30 20.10
N ASP A 288 15.14 56.62 18.87
CA ASP A 288 16.49 57.03 18.42
C ASP A 288 17.60 55.98 18.19
N LEU A 289 17.96 55.78 16.89
CA LEU A 289 19.33 55.84 16.32
C LEU A 289 19.26 55.49 14.81
N GLY A 290 19.51 56.49 13.95
CA GLY A 290 19.51 56.33 12.49
C GLY A 290 20.66 55.43 12.00
N ASN A 291 20.29 54.28 11.41
CA ASN A 291 21.05 53.35 10.54
C ASN A 291 20.68 51.88 10.75
N LYS A 292 19.76 51.55 11.66
CA LYS A 292 19.36 50.17 11.95
C LYS A 292 17.97 49.84 11.40
N ILE A 293 17.92 48.92 10.44
CA ILE A 293 16.69 48.49 9.77
C ILE A 293 16.34 47.06 10.21
N ARG A 294 15.09 46.80 10.61
CA ARG A 294 14.62 45.45 10.98
C ARG A 294 13.87 44.83 9.81
N VAL A 295 14.31 43.64 9.39
CA VAL A 295 13.78 42.88 8.23
C VAL A 295 13.85 41.38 8.52
N SER A 296 13.23 40.55 7.70
CA SER A 296 13.30 39.09 7.82
C SER A 296 14.23 38.52 6.75
N GLU A 297 15.18 37.69 7.12
CA GLU A 297 16.08 36.98 6.19
C GLU A 297 15.46 35.64 5.77
N TRP A 298 15.47 35.38 4.46
CA TRP A 298 15.06 34.10 3.90
C TRP A 298 16.25 33.13 3.83
N GLN A 299 16.07 31.93 4.39
CA GLN A 299 17.15 30.94 4.56
C GLN A 299 17.04 29.73 3.64
N GLY A 300 15.94 29.61 2.89
CA GLY A 300 15.62 28.43 2.09
C GLY A 300 14.14 28.04 2.17
N PRO A 301 13.65 27.16 1.28
CA PRO A 301 12.24 26.77 1.23
C PRO A 301 11.79 25.88 2.39
N LYS A 302 12.74 25.24 3.09
CA LYS A 302 12.47 24.33 4.23
C LYS A 302 12.67 25.00 5.59
N GLU A 303 13.27 26.19 5.62
CA GLU A 303 13.66 26.89 6.83
C GLU A 303 12.75 28.10 7.06
N PRO A 304 12.36 28.40 8.31
CA PRO A 304 11.53 29.55 8.61
C PRO A 304 12.31 30.87 8.42
N LEU A 305 11.58 31.95 8.11
CA LEU A 305 12.13 33.30 8.02
C LEU A 305 12.77 33.73 9.34
N ARG A 306 13.97 34.31 9.26
CA ARG A 306 14.76 34.74 10.43
C ARG A 306 14.65 36.25 10.63
N PRO A 307 14.17 36.76 11.77
CA PRO A 307 14.16 38.20 12.02
C PRO A 307 15.58 38.72 12.26
N VAL A 308 16.05 39.63 11.40
CA VAL A 308 17.38 40.23 11.46
C VAL A 308 17.32 41.75 11.50
N SER A 309 18.45 42.37 11.88
CA SER A 309 18.65 43.81 11.77
C SER A 309 19.89 44.13 10.97
N VAL A 310 19.73 44.95 9.95
CA VAL A 310 20.77 45.35 9.00
C VAL A 310 21.26 46.76 9.35
N ILE A 311 22.57 46.92 9.41
CA ILE A 311 23.26 48.21 9.60
C ILE A 311 24.19 48.45 8.41
N PHE A 312 24.10 49.65 7.85
CA PHE A 312 25.03 50.16 6.84
C PHE A 312 26.09 51.01 7.56
N ASP A 313 27.34 50.56 7.49
CA ASP A 313 28.48 51.25 8.09
C ASP A 313 29.04 52.30 7.12
N THR A 314 29.60 53.39 7.65
CA THR A 314 30.25 54.45 6.85
C THR A 314 31.51 53.97 6.12
N GLU A 315 32.05 52.82 6.51
CA GLU A 315 33.21 52.15 5.89
C GLU A 315 32.82 51.13 4.79
N LYS A 316 31.70 51.34 4.09
CA LYS A 316 31.22 50.46 2.99
C LYS A 316 31.06 48.98 3.41
N CYS A 317 30.59 48.72 4.64
CA CYS A 317 30.29 47.36 5.14
C CYS A 317 28.81 47.21 5.52
N ILE A 318 28.20 46.07 5.21
CA ILE A 318 26.83 45.70 5.61
C ILE A 318 26.89 44.68 6.74
N LYS A 319 26.41 45.06 7.93
CA LYS A 319 26.36 44.19 9.11
C LYS A 319 24.94 43.67 9.33
N VAL A 320 24.77 42.35 9.29
CA VAL A 320 23.52 41.64 9.59
C VAL A 320 23.61 41.08 11.00
N MET A 321 22.64 41.41 11.85
CA MET A 321 22.60 40.99 13.26
C MET A 321 21.29 40.31 13.62
N ASP A 322 21.35 39.36 14.55
CA ASP A 322 20.17 38.68 15.11
C ASP A 322 19.34 39.64 16.00
N SER A 323 18.10 39.24 16.28
CA SER A 323 17.18 39.79 17.27
C SER A 323 17.82 40.09 18.64
N LYS A 324 18.84 39.31 19.06
CA LYS A 324 19.61 39.49 20.30
C LYS A 324 20.83 40.42 20.16
N ARG A 325 20.99 41.11 19.01
CA ARG A 325 22.13 42.00 18.67
C ARG A 325 23.49 41.29 18.48
N ALA A 326 23.49 39.97 18.31
CA ALA A 326 24.70 39.24 17.90
C ALA A 326 24.94 39.44 16.40
N LEU A 327 26.20 39.65 15.99
CA LEU A 327 26.58 39.75 14.59
C LEU A 327 26.43 38.37 13.93
N ILE A 328 25.58 38.28 12.91
CA ILE A 328 25.41 37.08 12.08
C ILE A 328 26.39 37.13 10.91
N ARG A 329 26.46 38.26 10.21
CA ARG A 329 27.27 38.41 9.00
C ARG A 329 27.80 39.84 8.87
N ASN A 330 29.03 39.99 8.38
CA ASN A 330 29.63 41.27 8.01
C ASN A 330 30.10 41.18 6.56
N ILE A 331 29.44 41.92 5.67
CA ILE A 331 29.70 41.90 4.23
C ILE A 331 30.52 43.15 3.89
N ASN A 332 31.75 42.96 3.41
CA ASN A 332 32.63 44.07 3.04
C ASN A 332 32.50 44.34 1.53
N LEU A 333 32.13 45.57 1.15
CA LEU A 333 31.89 45.95 -0.25
C LEU A 333 33.15 46.50 -0.95
N CYS A 334 34.28 46.59 -0.25
CA CYS A 334 35.52 47.20 -0.79
C CYS A 334 36.33 46.29 -1.73
N ASN A 335 36.09 44.97 -1.76
CA ASN A 335 36.84 44.04 -2.59
C ASN A 335 36.16 43.77 -3.94
N GLY A 336 36.24 44.74 -4.85
CA GLY A 336 36.26 44.53 -6.32
C GLY A 336 35.12 43.74 -6.99
N GLY A 337 33.99 43.50 -6.34
CA GLY A 337 32.89 42.73 -6.91
C GLY A 337 31.59 43.55 -6.97
N SER A 338 31.01 43.69 -8.17
CA SER A 338 29.70 44.30 -8.36
C SER A 338 28.64 43.51 -7.57
N THR A 339 28.07 44.09 -6.52
CA THR A 339 26.91 43.52 -5.82
C THR A 339 25.64 43.90 -6.56
N ASP A 340 25.04 42.95 -7.29
CA ASP A 340 23.76 43.18 -7.97
C ASP A 340 22.63 43.19 -6.93
N ILE A 341 21.79 44.23 -6.97
CA ILE A 341 20.61 44.35 -6.10
C ILE A 341 19.37 44.05 -6.94
N ILE A 342 18.68 42.97 -6.61
CA ILE A 342 17.42 42.57 -7.26
C ILE A 342 16.26 42.84 -6.30
N GLN A 343 15.26 43.57 -6.77
CA GLN A 343 14.05 43.86 -6.00
C GLN A 343 12.86 43.11 -6.61
N SER A 344 12.08 42.44 -5.77
CA SER A 344 10.82 41.79 -6.15
C SER A 344 9.69 42.32 -5.28
N THR A 345 8.53 42.56 -5.88
CA THR A 345 7.33 43.03 -5.17
C THR A 345 6.13 42.21 -5.62
N ASN A 346 5.46 41.56 -4.67
CA ASN A 346 4.25 40.79 -4.95
C ASN A 346 3.24 40.97 -3.80
N ASN A 347 2.01 41.40 -4.12
CA ASN A 347 0.89 41.51 -3.17
C ASN A 347 1.19 42.19 -1.81
N GLY A 348 2.04 43.23 -1.80
CA GLY A 348 2.39 44.01 -0.60
C GLY A 348 3.55 43.45 0.21
N GLU A 349 4.10 42.28 -0.17
CA GLU A 349 5.36 41.74 0.34
C GLU A 349 6.48 42.14 -0.63
N LYS A 350 7.56 42.72 -0.09
CA LYS A 350 8.72 43.17 -0.86
C LYS A 350 9.94 42.37 -0.46
N ALA A 351 10.65 41.82 -1.44
CA ALA A 351 11.90 41.11 -1.24
C ALA A 351 13.05 41.85 -1.92
N LEU A 352 14.18 41.93 -1.23
CA LEU A 352 15.44 42.51 -1.69
C LEU A 352 16.50 41.42 -1.64
N MET A 353 17.12 41.13 -2.78
CA MET A 353 18.23 40.20 -2.89
C MET A 353 19.51 40.98 -3.20
N LEU A 354 20.51 40.84 -2.35
CA LEU A 354 21.86 41.32 -2.60
C LEU A 354 22.72 40.13 -3.02
N LYS A 355 23.19 40.18 -4.26
CA LYS A 355 24.12 39.19 -4.79
C LYS A 355 25.52 39.51 -4.25
N VAL A 356 26.07 38.63 -3.41
CA VAL A 356 27.37 38.88 -2.77
C VAL A 356 28.45 38.07 -3.49
N PRO A 357 29.42 38.73 -4.15
CA PRO A 357 30.50 38.03 -4.84
C PRO A 357 31.25 37.10 -3.90
N LYS A 358 31.41 35.83 -4.30
CA LYS A 358 32.16 34.79 -3.56
C LYS A 358 31.56 34.40 -2.19
N GLU A 359 30.32 34.80 -1.89
CA GLU A 359 29.56 34.35 -0.71
C GLU A 359 28.11 34.02 -1.10
N TYR A 360 27.32 33.47 -0.17
CA TYR A 360 25.88 33.22 -0.40
C TYR A 360 25.11 34.53 -0.51
N ASP A 361 24.11 34.58 -1.39
CA ASP A 361 23.29 35.77 -1.59
C ASP A 361 22.43 36.08 -0.36
N LEU A 362 22.26 37.37 -0.05
CA LEU A 362 21.46 37.82 1.08
C LEU A 362 20.06 38.19 0.59
N VAL A 363 19.04 37.45 1.02
CA VAL A 363 17.63 37.70 0.66
C VAL A 363 16.88 38.22 1.88
N LEU A 364 16.37 39.45 1.77
CA LEU A 364 15.67 40.18 2.82
C LEU A 364 14.22 40.43 2.41
N GLU A 365 13.29 40.10 3.29
CA GLU A 365 11.86 40.33 3.16
C GLU A 365 11.42 41.46 4.08
N ILE A 366 10.70 42.43 3.51
CA ILE A 366 10.25 43.66 4.15
C ILE A 366 8.73 43.59 4.32
N ASP A 367 8.26 43.65 5.57
CA ASP A 367 6.83 43.73 5.89
C ASP A 367 6.21 45.04 5.34
N GLY A 368 5.14 44.91 4.55
CA GLY A 368 4.52 46.01 3.79
C GLY A 368 4.01 47.22 4.61
N SER A 369 3.88 47.11 5.94
CA SER A 369 3.39 48.20 6.80
C SER A 369 4.39 49.35 7.02
N ASN A 370 5.67 49.18 6.70
CA ASN A 370 6.72 50.22 6.84
C ASN A 370 7.36 50.64 5.49
N ALA A 371 6.82 50.15 4.36
CA ALA A 371 7.49 50.17 3.07
C ALA A 371 7.36 51.47 2.25
N GLY A 372 6.75 52.52 2.82
CA GLY A 372 6.44 53.76 2.07
C GLY A 372 7.61 54.72 1.87
N ASN A 373 8.59 54.74 2.77
CA ASN A 373 9.68 55.72 2.76
C ASN A 373 11.10 55.11 2.87
N LEU A 374 11.19 53.81 3.13
CA LEU A 374 12.44 53.12 3.40
C LEU A 374 13.13 52.62 2.11
N ASP A 375 12.35 52.30 1.07
CA ASP A 375 12.82 51.77 -0.22
C ASP A 375 13.69 52.77 -1.00
N SER A 376 13.29 54.05 -1.03
CA SER A 376 14.03 55.07 -1.78
C SER A 376 15.34 55.42 -1.10
N GLU A 377 15.41 55.41 0.23
CA GLU A 377 16.61 55.79 0.98
C GLU A 377 17.66 54.68 0.99
N LEU A 378 17.24 53.41 1.13
CA LEU A 378 18.13 52.24 1.03
C LEU A 378 18.67 52.03 -0.38
N SER A 379 17.80 52.09 -1.40
CA SER A 379 18.23 51.94 -2.79
C SER A 379 19.15 53.08 -3.21
N LYS A 380 18.89 54.31 -2.75
CA LYS A 380 19.70 55.49 -3.06
C LYS A 380 21.05 55.50 -2.31
N LYS A 381 21.08 55.19 -1.00
CA LYS A 381 22.34 55.05 -0.24
C LYS A 381 23.20 53.89 -0.72
N ALA A 382 22.59 52.77 -1.12
CA ALA A 382 23.32 51.66 -1.71
C ALA A 382 23.89 52.01 -3.09
N LYS A 383 23.13 52.72 -3.94
CA LYS A 383 23.58 53.18 -5.27
C LYS A 383 24.61 54.31 -5.23
N GLU A 384 24.53 55.24 -4.27
CA GLU A 384 25.50 56.34 -4.10
C GLU A 384 26.88 55.83 -3.62
N THR A 385 26.93 54.68 -2.96
CA THR A 385 28.17 54.04 -2.50
C THR A 385 28.91 53.26 -3.62
N LEU A 386 28.29 53.10 -4.81
CA LEU A 386 28.73 52.21 -5.90
C LEU A 386 29.36 52.92 -7.13
N LYS A 387 29.63 54.23 -7.09
CA LYS A 387 30.44 54.90 -8.12
C LYS A 387 31.92 54.88 -7.70
N CYS A 388 32.74 54.06 -8.36
CA CYS A 388 34.18 54.02 -8.15
C CYS A 388 34.92 54.63 -9.36
N GLU A 389 35.86 55.53 -9.08
CA GLU A 389 36.86 56.07 -10.00
C GLU A 389 38.22 55.51 -9.58
N LEU A 390 39.07 55.15 -10.55
CA LEU A 390 40.33 54.42 -10.35
C LEU A 390 41.50 55.40 -10.22
N THR A 391 42.33 55.24 -9.20
CA THR A 391 43.55 56.06 -9.03
C THR A 391 44.71 55.54 -9.90
N ARG A 392 45.74 56.37 -10.11
CA ARG A 392 46.96 55.97 -10.86
C ARG A 392 47.67 54.77 -10.23
N ALA A 393 47.72 54.69 -8.89
CA ALA A 393 48.29 53.56 -8.16
C ALA A 393 47.54 52.25 -8.45
N GLU A 394 46.21 52.28 -8.39
CA GLU A 394 45.35 51.12 -8.66
C GLU A 394 45.40 50.72 -10.15
N PHE A 395 45.52 51.68 -11.06
CA PHE A 395 45.73 51.43 -12.48
C PHE A 395 47.08 50.74 -12.77
N ALA A 396 48.15 51.17 -12.08
CA ALA A 396 49.47 50.55 -12.20
C ALA A 396 49.46 49.10 -11.73
N ASP A 397 48.83 48.85 -10.57
CA ASP A 397 48.71 47.51 -9.98
C ASP A 397 47.86 46.58 -10.87
N ALA A 398 46.78 47.10 -11.48
CA ALA A 398 45.95 46.34 -12.42
C ALA A 398 46.70 45.90 -13.68
N LEU A 399 47.72 46.66 -14.11
CA LEU A 399 48.60 46.32 -15.24
C LEU A 399 49.85 45.54 -14.80
N GLY A 400 50.07 45.35 -13.49
CA GLY A 400 51.27 44.70 -12.94
C GLY A 400 52.55 45.50 -13.15
N LEU A 401 52.44 46.82 -13.27
CA LEU A 401 53.55 47.74 -13.50
C LEU A 401 53.76 48.63 -12.29
N LYS A 402 54.96 49.22 -12.17
CA LYS A 402 55.21 50.19 -11.10
C LYS A 402 54.54 51.52 -11.41
N GLU A 403 53.93 52.13 -10.38
CA GLU A 403 53.22 53.42 -10.46
C GLU A 403 54.11 54.56 -10.98
N ASP A 404 55.40 54.53 -10.66
CA ASP A 404 56.41 55.52 -11.05
C ASP A 404 56.99 55.30 -12.46
N SER A 405 56.48 54.31 -13.21
CA SER A 405 56.93 54.11 -14.58
C SER A 405 56.35 55.19 -15.50
N MET A 406 57.21 55.82 -16.32
CA MET A 406 56.75 56.80 -17.32
C MET A 406 55.69 56.22 -18.26
N PHE A 407 55.70 54.91 -18.49
CA PHE A 407 54.66 54.23 -19.27
C PHE A 407 53.28 54.31 -18.61
N VAL A 408 53.17 54.04 -17.30
CA VAL A 408 51.92 54.16 -16.55
C VAL A 408 51.49 55.62 -16.49
N GLU A 409 52.41 56.56 -16.29
CA GLU A 409 52.12 58.00 -16.25
C GLU A 409 51.55 58.52 -17.57
N GLN A 410 52.18 58.18 -18.70
CA GLN A 410 51.73 58.58 -20.03
C GLN A 410 50.43 57.85 -20.43
N MET A 411 50.27 56.56 -20.08
CA MET A 411 49.04 55.83 -20.36
C MET A 411 47.86 56.39 -19.57
N PHE A 412 48.10 56.72 -18.30
CA PHE A 412 47.07 57.27 -17.42
C PHE A 412 46.62 58.64 -17.90
N SER A 413 47.57 59.49 -18.31
CA SER A 413 47.26 60.83 -18.84
C SER A 413 46.53 60.76 -20.19
N LEU A 414 46.82 59.75 -21.01
CA LEU A 414 46.10 59.52 -22.28
C LEU A 414 44.70 58.91 -22.06
N ALA A 415 44.51 58.17 -20.97
CA ALA A 415 43.24 57.60 -20.55
C ALA A 415 42.28 58.63 -19.96
N ASP A 416 42.83 59.59 -19.22
CA ASP A 416 42.12 60.63 -18.49
C ASP A 416 41.67 61.73 -19.45
N GLN A 417 40.59 61.47 -20.19
CA GLN A 417 40.07 62.38 -21.22
C GLN A 417 39.45 63.65 -20.62
N ASP A 418 38.90 63.55 -19.41
CA ASP A 418 38.31 64.68 -18.72
C ASP A 418 39.30 65.43 -17.80
N GLY A 419 40.51 64.88 -17.61
CA GLY A 419 41.63 65.52 -16.93
C GLY A 419 41.40 65.66 -15.43
N ASN A 420 40.53 64.84 -14.84
CA ASN A 420 40.10 64.98 -13.45
C ASN A 420 41.08 64.31 -12.46
N GLY A 421 42.09 63.58 -12.94
CA GLY A 421 43.10 62.90 -12.14
C GLY A 421 42.73 61.48 -11.70
N TYR A 422 41.57 60.96 -12.12
CA TYR A 422 41.05 59.63 -11.85
C TYR A 422 40.45 59.01 -13.13
N LEU A 423 40.49 57.69 -13.26
CA LEU A 423 39.89 57.01 -14.42
C LEU A 423 38.53 56.41 -14.09
N SER A 424 37.50 56.81 -14.82
CA SER A 424 36.23 56.10 -14.79
C SER A 424 36.37 54.70 -15.40
N PHE A 425 35.45 53.80 -15.05
CA PHE A 425 35.44 52.44 -15.59
C PHE A 425 35.36 52.39 -17.13
N ARG A 426 34.76 53.42 -17.77
CA ARG A 426 34.68 53.51 -19.23
C ARG A 426 36.02 53.91 -19.85
N GLU A 427 36.68 54.94 -19.30
CA GLU A 427 38.01 55.38 -19.76
C GLU A 427 39.07 54.28 -19.62
N PHE A 428 39.03 53.54 -18.50
CA PHE A 428 39.88 52.38 -18.30
C PHE A 428 39.63 51.28 -19.36
N LEU A 429 38.36 50.93 -19.61
CA LEU A 429 38.00 49.88 -20.56
C LEU A 429 38.39 50.23 -21.99
N ASP A 430 38.25 51.49 -22.41
CA ASP A 430 38.53 51.91 -23.78
C ASP A 430 40.00 51.67 -24.16
N ILE A 431 40.94 51.92 -23.25
CA ILE A 431 42.37 51.64 -23.48
C ILE A 431 42.69 50.16 -23.27
N PHE A 432 42.13 49.53 -22.23
CA PHE A 432 42.40 48.13 -21.93
C PHE A 432 41.94 47.19 -23.06
N VAL A 433 40.81 47.50 -23.72
CA VAL A 433 40.31 46.75 -24.88
C VAL A 433 41.25 46.88 -26.08
N ILE A 434 41.81 48.06 -26.35
CA ILE A 434 42.79 48.27 -27.43
C ILE A 434 44.07 47.47 -27.16
N LEU A 435 44.58 47.49 -25.92
CA LEU A 435 45.79 46.76 -25.52
C LEU A 435 45.62 45.23 -25.63
N MET A 436 44.47 44.71 -25.22
CA MET A 436 44.21 43.26 -25.22
C MET A 436 43.79 42.74 -26.60
N LYS A 437 42.81 43.39 -27.25
CA LYS A 437 42.13 42.89 -28.45
C LYS A 437 42.27 43.77 -29.71
N GLY A 438 42.95 44.91 -29.64
CA GLY A 438 43.15 45.80 -30.78
C GLY A 438 43.97 45.18 -31.91
N SER A 439 43.76 45.64 -33.15
CA SER A 439 44.61 45.26 -34.28
C SER A 439 46.04 45.77 -34.08
N PRO A 440 47.04 45.21 -34.77
CA PRO A 440 48.41 45.74 -34.75
C PRO A 440 48.47 47.24 -35.10
N GLU A 441 47.64 47.71 -36.04
CA GLU A 441 47.58 49.15 -36.36
C GLU A 441 47.06 49.97 -35.19
N ALA A 442 45.96 49.54 -34.55
CA ALA A 442 45.38 50.26 -33.41
C ALA A 442 46.35 50.34 -32.21
N LYS A 443 47.07 49.24 -31.95
CA LYS A 443 48.11 49.20 -30.92
C LYS A 443 49.30 50.10 -31.27
N SER A 444 49.74 50.10 -32.53
CA SER A 444 50.83 50.96 -32.99
C SER A 444 50.46 52.44 -32.92
N LYS A 445 49.21 52.79 -33.22
CA LYS A 445 48.70 54.16 -33.12
C LYS A 445 48.61 54.62 -31.66
N LEU A 446 48.13 53.75 -30.77
CA LEU A 446 48.11 54.03 -29.33
C LEU A 446 49.53 54.26 -28.77
N MET A 447 50.48 53.40 -29.14
CA MET A 447 51.89 53.56 -28.74
C MET A 447 52.51 54.83 -29.35
N PHE A 448 52.16 55.18 -30.58
CA PHE A 448 52.65 56.41 -31.20
C PHE A 448 52.16 57.65 -30.43
N THR A 449 50.85 57.73 -30.14
CA THR A 449 50.25 58.85 -29.41
C THR A 449 50.72 58.94 -27.96
N MET A 450 51.08 57.81 -27.34
CA MET A 450 51.64 57.81 -25.98
C MET A 450 53.02 58.49 -25.88
N TYR A 451 53.83 58.48 -26.94
CA TYR A 451 55.21 59.03 -26.93
C TYR A 451 55.35 60.32 -27.76
N ASP A 452 54.29 60.76 -28.44
CA ASP A 452 54.17 62.05 -29.12
C ASP A 452 53.79 63.13 -28.08
N VAL A 453 54.77 63.59 -27.29
CA VAL A 453 54.54 64.43 -26.11
C VAL A 453 54.03 65.82 -26.50
N ASP A 454 54.47 66.32 -27.65
CA ASP A 454 54.00 67.60 -28.18
C ASP A 454 52.73 67.50 -29.03
N GLY A 455 52.27 66.27 -29.31
CA GLY A 455 51.01 65.98 -29.99
C GLY A 455 50.97 66.46 -31.44
N ASN A 456 52.13 66.69 -32.06
CA ASN A 456 52.23 67.29 -33.39
C ASN A 456 51.96 66.28 -34.53
N GLY A 457 51.77 65.00 -34.19
CA GLY A 457 51.49 63.92 -35.14
C GLY A 457 52.74 63.34 -35.81
N SER A 458 53.94 63.75 -35.38
CA SER A 458 55.25 63.29 -35.88
C SER A 458 56.24 63.14 -34.72
N MET A 459 56.96 62.01 -34.67
CA MET A 459 57.88 61.74 -33.57
C MET A 459 59.27 62.31 -33.87
N SER A 460 59.74 63.23 -33.03
CA SER A 460 61.10 63.78 -33.10
C SER A 460 62.16 62.70 -32.81
N LYS A 461 63.41 62.96 -33.20
CA LYS A 461 64.52 62.03 -32.95
C LYS A 461 64.71 61.72 -31.46
N ASP A 462 64.44 62.69 -30.59
CA ASP A 462 64.59 62.54 -29.15
C ASP A 462 63.44 61.72 -28.54
N GLU A 463 62.20 61.93 -28.97
CA GLU A 463 61.03 61.11 -28.58
C GLU A 463 61.18 59.66 -29.05
N PHE A 464 61.64 59.46 -30.30
CA PHE A 464 61.90 58.12 -30.82
C PHE A 464 63.04 57.41 -30.07
N SER A 465 64.04 58.16 -29.61
CA SER A 465 65.12 57.62 -28.79
C SER A 465 64.64 57.21 -27.39
N GLN A 466 63.64 57.90 -26.82
CA GLN A 466 63.03 57.51 -25.54
C GLN A 466 62.20 56.24 -25.67
N LEU A 467 61.44 56.09 -26.76
CA LEU A 467 60.68 54.88 -27.06
C LEU A 467 61.60 53.64 -27.19
N LEU A 468 62.74 53.77 -27.87
CA LEU A 468 63.70 52.67 -28.06
C LEU A 468 64.47 52.28 -26.80
N ARG A 469 64.64 53.18 -25.82
CA ARG A 469 65.40 52.87 -24.59
C ARG A 469 64.69 51.89 -23.66
N TYR A 470 63.38 51.67 -23.82
CA TYR A 470 62.55 50.88 -22.91
C TYR A 470 61.95 49.62 -23.52
N THR A 471 62.26 49.29 -24.77
CA THR A 471 61.80 48.06 -25.45
C THR A 471 62.75 46.86 -25.27
N LYS A 472 63.44 46.76 -24.13
CA LYS A 472 64.33 45.64 -23.81
C LYS A 472 63.84 44.80 -22.64
#